data_AF-X1P7K5-F1
#
_entry.id   AF-X1P7K5-F1
#
_cell.length_a   1.000
_cell.length_b   1.000
_cell.length_c   1.000
_cell.angle_alpha   90.00
_cell.angle_beta   90.00
_cell.angle_gamma   90.00
#
_symmetry.space_group_name_H-M   'P 1'
#
loop_
_entity.id
_entity.type
_entity.pdbx_description
1 polymer ?
#
loop_
_entity_poly.entity_id
_entity_poly.type
_entity_poly.pdbx_seq_one_letter_code
_entity_poly.pdbx_strand_id
1 'polypeptide(L)'
;MGSNVLDLFSGTGSLGIESLSRNCNLVYFVDKSLQSINLIKYNTECLKDDSKKYKIIRSDVFEFLKFYEGLKWDIIFLDPPYEIKSGIMKKIFDILSEKKITRADTLIIYEYF
;
A
#
# COMPACT_ATOMS: atom_id res chain seq x y z
N MET A 1 18.53 7.21 -1.40
CA MET A 1 17.67 6.97 -2.59
C MET A 1 16.24 6.87 -2.10
N GLY A 2 15.26 7.44 -2.82
CA GLY A 2 13.86 7.33 -2.42
C GLY A 2 13.36 5.89 -2.58
N SER A 3 12.37 5.50 -1.78
CA SER A 3 11.76 4.16 -1.79
C SER A 3 10.49 4.15 -2.66
N ASN A 4 10.14 3.00 -3.23
CA ASN A 4 8.80 2.74 -3.75
C ASN A 4 7.99 2.04 -2.66
N VAL A 5 6.84 2.59 -2.32
CA VAL A 5 6.01 2.17 -1.19
C VAL A 5 4.66 1.65 -1.69
N LEU A 6 4.26 0.49 -1.16
CA LEU A 6 2.91 -0.04 -1.32
C LEU A 6 2.19 0.04 0.01
N ASP A 7 1.15 0.86 0.07
CA ASP A 7 0.29 1.03 1.24
C ASP A 7 -0.99 0.23 1.01
N LEU A 8 -1.09 -0.96 1.63
CA LEU A 8 -2.24 -1.85 1.50
C LEU A 8 -3.21 -1.66 2.67
N PHE A 9 -4.50 -1.72 2.38
CA PHE A 9 -5.56 -1.37 3.32
C PHE A 9 -5.41 0.07 3.82
N SER A 10 -5.12 0.98 2.88
CA SER A 10 -4.53 2.28 3.21
C SER A 10 -5.35 3.15 4.15
N GLY A 11 -6.68 2.94 4.26
CA GLY A 11 -7.53 3.70 5.18
C GLY A 11 -7.44 5.21 4.92
N THR A 12 -6.87 5.94 5.86
CA THR A 12 -6.66 7.40 5.71
C THR A 12 -5.48 7.77 4.81
N GLY A 13 -4.62 6.80 4.48
CA GLY A 13 -3.36 6.95 3.74
C GLY A 13 -2.21 7.51 4.58
N SER A 14 -2.32 7.53 5.91
CA SER A 14 -1.34 8.18 6.79
C SER A 14 0.09 7.68 6.56
N LEU A 15 0.29 6.37 6.44
CA LEU A 15 1.62 5.75 6.25
C LEU A 15 2.21 6.07 4.87
N GLY A 16 1.42 5.95 3.80
CA GLY A 16 1.85 6.35 2.47
C GLY A 16 2.10 7.86 2.35
N ILE A 17 1.31 8.71 3.00
CA ILE A 17 1.49 10.17 3.03
C ILE A 17 2.76 10.57 3.78
N GLU A 18 3.04 9.94 4.93
CA GLU A 18 4.31 10.14 5.64
C GLU A 18 5.49 9.75 4.76
N SER A 19 5.33 8.67 3.97
CA SER A 19 6.35 8.25 3.00
C SER A 19 6.58 9.30 1.90
N LEU A 20 5.52 9.93 1.38
CA LEU A 20 5.62 11.06 0.43
C LEU A 20 6.39 12.23 1.06
N SER A 21 6.05 12.60 2.30
CA SER A 21 6.71 13.69 3.05
C SER A 21 8.20 13.44 3.27
N ARG A 22 8.64 12.17 3.27
CA ARG A 22 10.04 11.75 3.36
C ARG A 22 10.73 11.57 2.01
N ASN A 23 10.16 12.12 0.93
CA ASN A 23 10.69 12.05 -0.44
C ASN A 23 10.87 10.62 -0.96
N CYS A 24 9.90 9.73 -0.71
CA CYS A 24 9.83 8.48 -1.47
C CYS A 24 9.61 8.76 -2.97
N ASN A 25 9.94 7.79 -3.83
CA ASN A 25 9.81 7.95 -5.28
C ASN A 25 8.35 7.80 -5.73
N LEU A 26 7.64 6.86 -5.10
CA LEU A 26 6.32 6.42 -5.54
C LEU A 26 5.57 5.77 -4.39
N VAL A 27 4.28 6.08 -4.24
CA VAL A 27 3.37 5.40 -3.32
C VAL A 27 2.15 4.87 -4.05
N TYR A 28 1.83 3.59 -3.90
CA TYR A 28 0.52 3.07 -4.30
C TYR A 28 -0.33 2.89 -3.05
N PHE A 29 -1.46 3.59 -3.01
CA PHE A 29 -2.50 3.42 -2.02
C PHE A 29 -3.55 2.45 -2.57
N VAL A 30 -3.84 1.37 -1.86
CA VAL A 30 -4.82 0.34 -2.24
C VAL A 30 -5.82 0.13 -1.12
N ASP A 31 -7.08 0.50 -1.39
CA ASP A 31 -8.19 0.27 -0.46
C ASP A 31 -9.50 0.03 -1.23
N LYS A 32 -10.40 -0.81 -0.71
CA LYS A 32 -11.71 -1.08 -1.31
C LYS A 32 -12.76 -0.03 -0.97
N SER A 33 -12.60 0.64 0.17
CA SER A 33 -13.53 1.62 0.72
C SER A 33 -13.49 2.92 -0.08
N LEU A 34 -14.65 3.33 -0.60
CA LEU A 34 -14.76 4.62 -1.29
C LEU A 34 -14.43 5.80 -0.35
N GLN A 35 -14.75 5.65 0.94
CA GLN A 35 -14.45 6.67 1.95
C GLN A 35 -12.94 6.84 2.12
N SER A 36 -12.20 5.74 2.27
CA SER A 36 -10.72 5.74 2.33
C SER A 36 -10.14 6.43 1.09
N ILE A 37 -10.59 6.02 -0.10
CA ILE A 37 -10.12 6.57 -1.38
C ILE A 37 -10.36 8.07 -1.50
N ASN A 38 -11.52 8.56 -1.07
CA ASN A 38 -11.81 9.99 -1.08
C ASN A 38 -10.94 10.76 -0.08
N LEU A 39 -10.69 10.18 1.10
CA LEU A 39 -9.85 10.79 2.12
C LEU A 39 -8.38 10.87 1.67
N ILE A 40 -7.86 9.81 1.05
CA ILE A 40 -6.50 9.79 0.48
C ILE A 40 -6.36 10.85 -0.62
N LYS A 41 -7.36 11.00 -1.50
CA LYS A 41 -7.36 12.06 -2.52
C LYS A 41 -7.29 13.45 -1.89
N TYR A 42 -8.18 13.72 -0.93
CA TYR A 42 -8.18 14.99 -0.20
C TYR A 42 -6.83 15.27 0.46
N ASN A 43 -6.29 14.30 1.21
CA ASN A 43 -5.03 14.48 1.93
C ASN A 43 -3.84 14.65 0.98
N THR A 44 -3.78 13.90 -0.13
CA THR A 44 -2.69 14.02 -1.11
C THR A 44 -2.74 15.33 -1.90
N GLU A 45 -3.93 15.85 -2.21
CA GLU A 45 -4.10 17.18 -2.82
C GLU A 45 -3.57 18.29 -1.91
N CYS A 46 -3.74 18.16 -0.59
CA CYS A 46 -3.21 19.14 0.37
C CYS A 46 -1.69 19.20 0.43
N LEU A 47 -0.97 18.12 0.08
CA LEU A 47 0.50 18.06 0.14
C LEU A 47 1.19 18.84 -0.99
N LYS A 48 0.46 19.22 -2.05
CA LYS A 48 1.00 19.86 -3.27
C LYS A 48 2.19 19.08 -3.90
N ASP A 49 2.25 17.77 -3.66
CA ASP A 49 3.26 16.90 -4.25
C ASP A 49 2.98 16.65 -5.74
N ASP A 50 4.02 16.23 -6.48
CA ASP A 50 3.86 15.84 -7.89
C ASP A 50 2.91 14.64 -7.98
N SER A 51 1.81 14.78 -8.73
CA SER A 51 0.82 13.72 -8.93
C SER A 51 1.40 12.44 -9.54
N LYS A 52 2.61 12.49 -10.09
CA LYS A 52 3.37 11.31 -10.56
C LYS A 52 3.96 10.47 -9.44
N LYS A 53 4.07 11.00 -8.21
CA LYS A 53 4.62 10.29 -7.05
C LYS A 53 3.63 9.36 -6.35
N TYR A 54 2.37 9.32 -6.77
CA TYR A 54 1.42 8.40 -6.17
C TYR A 54 0.34 7.87 -7.11
N LYS A 55 -0.23 6.72 -6.75
CA LYS A 55 -1.46 6.18 -7.36
C LYS A 55 -2.44 5.79 -6.27
N ILE A 56 -3.71 6.11 -6.50
CA ILE A 56 -4.80 5.76 -5.60
C ILE A 56 -5.68 4.73 -6.32
N ILE A 57 -5.73 3.52 -5.78
CA ILE A 57 -6.35 2.35 -6.42
C ILE A 57 -7.49 1.88 -5.54
N ARG A 58 -8.71 1.97 -6.07
CA ARG A 58 -9.89 1.42 -5.41
C ARG A 58 -10.05 -0.07 -5.77
N SER A 59 -9.60 -0.97 -4.90
CA SER A 59 -9.70 -2.42 -5.11
C SER A 59 -9.60 -3.17 -3.80
N ASP A 60 -10.15 -4.39 -3.74
CA ASP A 60 -9.81 -5.31 -2.67
C ASP A 60 -8.31 -5.68 -2.76
N VAL A 61 -7.61 -5.66 -1.64
CA VAL A 61 -6.15 -5.88 -1.60
C VAL A 61 -5.77 -7.23 -2.19
N PHE A 62 -6.55 -8.28 -1.96
CA PHE A 62 -6.23 -9.60 -2.51
C PHE A 62 -6.43 -9.64 -4.01
N GLU A 63 -7.50 -9.02 -4.51
CA GLU A 63 -7.76 -8.93 -5.94
C GLU A 63 -6.66 -8.12 -6.63
N PHE A 64 -6.31 -6.97 -6.07
CA PHE A 64 -5.18 -6.17 -6.52
C PHE A 64 -3.90 -7.00 -6.60
N LEU A 65 -3.48 -7.63 -5.50
CA LEU A 65 -2.23 -8.40 -5.46
C LEU A 65 -2.26 -9.61 -6.42
N LYS A 66 -3.41 -10.26 -6.59
CA LYS A 66 -3.57 -11.41 -7.49
C LYS A 66 -3.37 -11.04 -8.96
N PHE A 67 -3.73 -9.82 -9.36
CA PHE A 67 -3.58 -9.35 -10.75
C PHE A 67 -2.45 -8.34 -10.92
N TYR A 68 -1.73 -8.00 -9.85
CA TYR A 68 -0.64 -7.05 -9.91
C TYR A 68 0.51 -7.62 -10.73
N GLU A 69 0.84 -6.90 -11.81
CA GLU A 69 2.00 -7.13 -12.66
C GLU A 69 2.71 -5.78 -12.77
N GLY A 70 3.81 -5.61 -12.05
CA GLY A 70 4.44 -4.31 -11.94
C GLY A 70 5.80 -4.33 -11.27
N LEU A 71 6.18 -3.18 -10.73
CA LEU A 71 7.44 -3.00 -10.04
C LEU A 71 7.47 -3.74 -8.71
N LYS A 72 8.68 -4.01 -8.23
CA LYS A 72 8.90 -4.54 -6.89
C LYS A 72 9.05 -3.41 -5.89
N TRP A 73 8.45 -3.60 -4.73
CA TRP A 73 8.35 -2.58 -3.68
C TRP A 73 9.52 -2.66 -2.70
N ASP A 74 9.92 -1.50 -2.21
CA ASP A 74 10.98 -1.39 -1.20
C ASP A 74 10.37 -1.43 0.21
N ILE A 75 9.17 -0.86 0.37
CA ILE A 75 8.39 -0.91 1.61
C ILE A 75 6.95 -1.33 1.29
N ILE A 76 6.39 -2.25 2.08
CA ILE A 76 4.99 -2.64 2.03
C ILE A 76 4.37 -2.45 3.42
N PHE A 77 3.37 -1.58 3.52
CA PHE A 77 2.54 -1.46 4.72
C PHE A 77 1.32 -2.37 4.61
N LEU A 78 1.01 -3.06 5.70
CA LEU A 78 -0.13 -3.94 5.86
C LEU A 78 -0.84 -3.60 7.17
N ASP A 79 -1.94 -2.84 7.08
CA ASP A 79 -2.83 -2.54 8.22
C ASP A 79 -4.26 -3.06 7.94
N PRO A 80 -4.47 -4.39 7.94
CA PRO A 80 -5.77 -4.98 7.71
C PRO A 80 -6.73 -4.69 8.89
N PRO A 81 -8.03 -4.45 8.65
CA PRO A 81 -9.00 -4.29 9.74
C PRO A 81 -9.02 -5.49 10.71
N TYR A 82 -9.10 -5.20 12.01
CA TYR A 82 -9.07 -6.16 13.14
C TYR A 82 -9.88 -7.46 12.97
N GLU A 83 -11.00 -7.41 12.25
CA GLU A 83 -11.88 -8.57 12.04
C GLU A 83 -11.31 -9.63 11.09
N ILE A 84 -10.12 -9.38 10.54
CA ILE A 84 -9.46 -10.25 9.60
C ILE A 84 -8.86 -11.47 10.32
N LYS A 85 -9.43 -12.65 10.03
CA LYS A 85 -8.97 -13.94 10.57
C LYS A 85 -7.50 -14.18 10.24
N SER A 86 -6.75 -14.80 11.14
CA SER A 86 -5.31 -15.13 11.00
C SER A 86 -4.91 -15.80 9.66
N GLY A 87 -5.81 -16.57 9.03
CA GLY A 87 -5.56 -17.20 7.72
C GLY A 87 -5.41 -16.21 6.55
N ILE A 88 -5.91 -14.99 6.68
CA ILE A 88 -5.82 -13.96 5.63
C ILE A 88 -4.38 -13.47 5.46
N MET A 89 -3.67 -13.21 6.55
CA MET A 89 -2.29 -12.70 6.47
C MET A 89 -1.37 -13.70 5.78
N LYS A 90 -1.52 -14.99 6.10
CA LYS A 90 -0.79 -16.04 5.39
C LYS A 90 -1.03 -15.96 3.89
N LYS A 91 -2.29 -15.84 3.47
CA LYS A 91 -2.66 -15.74 2.04
C LYS A 91 -2.05 -14.50 1.37
N ILE A 92 -1.96 -13.36 2.07
CA ILE A 92 -1.30 -12.17 1.54
C ILE A 92 0.19 -12.43 1.33
N PHE A 93 0.88 -12.99 2.33
CA PHE A 93 2.31 -13.31 2.21
C PHE A 93 2.58 -14.34 1.10
N ASP A 94 1.72 -15.36 0.97
CA ASP A 94 1.80 -16.34 -0.11
C ASP A 94 1.70 -15.64 -1.48
N ILE A 95 0.72 -14.75 -1.68
CA ILE A 95 0.57 -14.00 -2.94
C ILE A 95 1.78 -13.09 -3.20
N LEU A 96 2.27 -12.36 -2.18
CA LEU A 96 3.43 -11.48 -2.32
C LEU A 96 4.68 -12.25 -2.78
N SER A 97 4.88 -13.45 -2.23
CA SER A 97 5.96 -14.36 -2.60
C SER A 97 5.79 -14.91 -4.02
N GLU A 98 4.62 -15.48 -4.33
CA GLU A 98 4.32 -16.09 -5.63
C GLU A 98 4.43 -15.08 -6.79
N LYS A 99 3.91 -13.87 -6.58
CA LYS A 99 3.91 -12.80 -7.58
C LYS A 99 5.25 -12.08 -7.70
N LYS A 100 6.24 -12.42 -6.85
CA LYS A 100 7.57 -11.79 -6.81
C LYS A 100 7.49 -10.27 -6.69
N ILE A 101 6.51 -9.79 -5.93
CA ILE A 101 6.22 -8.36 -5.70
C ILE A 101 7.29 -7.72 -4.79
N THR A 102 8.08 -8.55 -4.11
CA THR A 102 9.19 -8.17 -3.23
C THR A 102 10.57 -8.35 -3.86
N ARG A 103 11.54 -7.65 -3.30
CA ARG A 103 13.00 -7.79 -3.46
C ARG A 103 13.57 -8.49 -2.21
N ALA A 104 14.86 -8.76 -2.21
CA ALA A 104 15.52 -9.38 -1.06
C ALA A 104 15.53 -8.49 0.19
N ASP A 105 15.47 -7.17 -0.01
CA ASP A 105 15.56 -6.11 0.99
C ASP A 105 14.23 -5.39 1.25
N THR A 106 13.11 -5.92 0.69
CA THR A 106 11.79 -5.32 0.94
C THR A 106 11.45 -5.40 2.42
N LEU A 107 11.17 -4.23 3.01
CA LEU A 107 10.65 -4.15 4.37
C LEU A 107 9.12 -4.29 4.34
N ILE A 108 8.59 -5.30 5.02
CA ILE A 108 7.15 -5.45 5.23
C ILE A 108 6.82 -5.07 6.66
N ILE A 109 5.97 -4.06 6.83
CA ILE A 109 5.51 -3.59 8.13
C ILE A 109 4.05 -4.00 8.26
N TYR A 110 3.77 -4.80 9.28
CA TYR A 110 2.45 -5.34 9.56
C TYR A 110 2.02 -4.94 10.96
N GLU A 111 0.84 -4.31 11.08
CA GLU A 111 0.23 -4.00 12.37
C GLU A 111 -0.67 -5.17 12.81
N TYR A 112 -0.32 -5.77 13.95
CA TYR A 112 -1.11 -6.83 14.59
C TYR A 112 -1.73 -6.25 15.85
N PHE A 113 -3.02 -6.54 16.04
CA PHE A 113 -3.77 -6.13 17.22
C PHE A 113 -4.23 -7.34 18.02
#